data_AF-A0A6J6GWA2-F1
#
_entry.id   AF-A0A6J6GWA2-F1
#
_cell.length_a   1.000
_cell.length_b   1.000
_cell.length_c   1.000
_cell.angle_alpha   90.00
_cell.angle_beta   90.00
_cell.angle_gamma   90.00
#
_symmetry.space_group_name_H-M   'P 1'
#
loop_
_entity.id
_entity.type
_entity.pdbx_description
1 polymer ?
#
loop_
_entity_poly.entity_id
_entity_poly.type
_entity_poly.pdbx_seq_one_letter_code
_entity_poly.pdbx_strand_id
1 'polypeptide(L)'
;MITANELHSDSIVGMSTIEGRALLRDLFDVMYDASNVVEHQWVVGDLLLWDNISLQHGRPAFDLAESRTLQRVTLGEYTPAELVEGLDELLKGSAD
;
A
#
# COMPACT_ATOMS: atom_id res chain seq x y z
N MET A 1 10.08 -6.48 -1.60
CA MET A 1 8.89 -5.59 -1.71
C MET A 1 7.84 -6.11 -0.75
N ILE A 2 7.21 -5.25 0.05
CA ILE A 2 6.08 -5.62 0.93
C ILE A 2 4.80 -5.03 0.33
N THR A 3 3.93 -5.90 -0.19
CA THR A 3 2.64 -5.51 -0.82
C THR A 3 1.47 -5.72 0.12
N ALA A 4 1.53 -5.14 1.33
CA ALA A 4 0.48 -5.23 2.35
C ALA A 4 0.21 -3.85 2.94
N ASN A 5 -1.05 -3.50 3.21
CA ASN A 5 -1.39 -2.25 3.90
C ASN A 5 -2.63 -2.45 4.76
N GLU A 6 -2.77 -1.64 5.81
CA GLU A 6 -3.86 -1.78 6.78
C GLU A 6 -5.28 -1.69 6.19
N LEU A 7 -5.46 -0.95 5.09
CA LEU A 7 -6.77 -0.72 4.50
C LEU A 7 -7.23 -1.87 3.60
N HIS A 8 -6.32 -2.65 3.03
CA HIS A 8 -6.63 -3.70 2.04
C HIS A 8 -6.23 -5.11 2.48
N SER A 9 -5.40 -5.26 3.51
CA SER A 9 -4.97 -6.57 4.01
C SER A 9 -5.95 -7.11 5.06
N ASP A 10 -6.53 -8.27 4.81
CA ASP A 10 -7.46 -8.93 5.72
C ASP A 10 -6.79 -10.04 6.54
N SER A 11 -6.17 -11.01 5.86
CA SER A 11 -5.62 -12.23 6.47
C SER A 11 -4.41 -12.76 5.69
N ILE A 12 -3.65 -13.67 6.32
CA ILE A 12 -2.50 -14.35 5.71
C ILE A 12 -2.89 -15.81 5.46
N VAL A 13 -2.84 -16.22 4.20
CA VAL A 13 -3.13 -17.60 3.78
C VAL A 13 -2.17 -18.57 4.48
N GLY A 14 -2.71 -19.65 5.04
CA GLY A 14 -1.93 -20.67 5.74
C GLY A 14 -1.60 -20.36 7.20
N MET A 15 -2.05 -19.23 7.75
CA MET A 15 -1.91 -18.88 9.16
C MET A 15 -3.26 -18.84 9.86
N SER A 16 -3.28 -19.11 11.18
CA SER A 16 -4.48 -18.82 11.97
C SER A 16 -4.76 -17.33 11.99
N THR A 17 -6.03 -16.94 12.18
CA THR A 17 -6.41 -15.53 12.22
C THR A 17 -5.67 -14.73 13.30
N ILE A 18 -5.35 -15.37 14.44
CA ILE A 18 -4.63 -14.73 15.55
C ILE A 18 -3.17 -14.47 15.14
N GLU A 19 -2.48 -15.48 14.63
CA GLU A 19 -1.07 -15.37 14.22
C GLU A 19 -0.92 -14.43 13.02
N GLY A 20 -1.81 -14.53 12.03
CA GLY A 20 -1.79 -13.67 10.85
C GLY A 20 -1.99 -12.19 11.21
N ARG A 21 -2.93 -11.88 12.10
CA ARG A 21 -3.13 -10.49 12.58
C ARG A 21 -1.95 -9.99 13.41
N ALA A 22 -1.35 -10.84 14.24
CA ALA A 22 -0.16 -10.46 15.00
C ALA A 22 0.99 -10.11 14.04
N LEU A 23 1.24 -10.93 13.02
CA LEU A 23 2.28 -10.67 12.03
C LEU A 23 2.00 -9.42 11.19
N LEU A 24 0.76 -9.22 10.73
CA LEU A 24 0.38 -8.01 10.01
C LEU A 24 0.61 -6.76 10.86
N ARG A 25 0.27 -6.81 12.15
CA ARG A 25 0.52 -5.71 13.07
C ARG A 25 2.01 -5.39 13.21
N ASP A 26 2.84 -6.39 13.46
CA ASP A 26 4.29 -6.21 13.56
C ASP A 26 4.88 -5.63 12.25
N LEU A 27 4.34 -6.06 11.11
CA LEU A 27 4.73 -5.54 9.80
C LEU A 27 4.35 -4.07 9.62
N PHE A 28 3.13 -3.68 10.01
CA PHE A 28 2.65 -2.30 9.94
C PHE A 28 3.41 -1.38 10.90
N ASP A 29 3.74 -1.85 12.11
CA ASP A 29 4.56 -1.12 13.08
C ASP A 29 5.93 -0.75 12.47
N VAL A 30 6.56 -1.67 11.71
CA VAL A 30 7.82 -1.38 11.01
C VAL A 30 7.61 -0.47 9.79
N MET A 31 6.63 -0.76 8.94
CA MET A 31 6.43 0.02 7.70
C MET A 31 6.03 1.47 7.98
N TYR A 32 5.29 1.73 9.05
CA TYR A 32 4.75 3.04 9.39
C TYR A 32 5.54 3.75 10.49
N ASP A 33 6.72 3.23 10.86
CA ASP A 33 7.68 3.97 11.68
C ASP A 33 7.99 5.33 11.02
N ALA A 34 8.01 6.40 11.82
CA ALA A 34 8.24 7.75 11.33
C ALA A 34 9.57 7.92 10.58
N SER A 35 10.58 7.08 10.85
CA SER A 35 11.85 7.10 10.10
C SER A 35 11.71 6.64 8.65
N ASN A 36 10.63 5.92 8.33
CA ASN A 36 10.34 5.40 6.99
C ASN A 36 9.37 6.30 6.20
N VAL A 37 8.90 7.39 6.81
CA VAL A 37 7.89 8.29 6.22
C VAL A 37 8.56 9.54 5.65
N VAL A 38 8.24 9.83 4.39
CA VAL A 38 8.54 11.12 3.76
C VAL A 38 7.23 11.87 3.53
N GLU A 39 7.10 13.05 4.12
CA GLU A 39 5.93 13.90 3.95
C GLU A 39 6.23 15.05 2.97
N HIS A 40 5.34 15.26 2.01
CA HIS A 40 5.43 16.36 1.06
C HIS A 40 4.29 17.37 1.30
N GLN A 41 4.66 18.61 1.62
CA GLN A 41 3.73 19.72 1.74
C GLN A 41 3.51 20.36 0.37
N TRP A 42 2.35 20.11 -0.21
CA TRP A 42 2.00 20.54 -1.57
C TRP A 42 1.92 22.07 -1.70
N VAL A 43 2.51 22.61 -2.76
CA VAL A 43 2.20 23.94 -3.30
C VAL A 43 1.76 23.84 -4.77
N VAL A 44 1.05 24.87 -5.24
CA VAL A 44 0.57 24.90 -6.64
C VAL A 44 1.77 24.87 -7.59
N GLY A 45 1.76 23.91 -8.51
CA GLY A 45 2.81 23.69 -9.49
C GLY A 45 3.75 22.52 -9.16
N ASP A 46 3.67 21.95 -7.96
CA ASP A 46 4.44 20.77 -7.60
C ASP A 46 4.08 19.55 -8.45
N LEU A 47 5.11 18.77 -8.76
CA LEU A 47 5.00 17.46 -9.40
C LEU A 47 5.76 16.45 -8.55
N LEU A 48 5.05 15.44 -8.06
CA LEU A 48 5.64 14.32 -7.35
C LEU A 48 5.62 13.08 -8.24
N LEU A 49 6.78 12.46 -8.42
CA LEU A 49 6.91 11.15 -9.06
C LEU A 49 7.32 10.15 -7.98
N TRP A 50 6.65 9.01 -7.94
CA TRP A 50 6.99 7.93 -7.04
C TRP A 50 6.85 6.57 -7.73
N ASP A 51 7.63 5.61 -7.25
CA ASP A 51 7.51 4.21 -7.66
C ASP A 51 6.45 3.51 -6.80
N ASN A 52 5.35 3.10 -7.43
CA ASN A 52 4.22 2.47 -6.75
C ASN A 52 4.46 0.97 -6.41
N ILE A 53 5.60 0.42 -6.79
CA ILE A 53 6.08 -0.91 -6.40
C ILE A 53 6.83 -0.82 -5.06
N SER A 54 7.66 0.21 -4.91
CA SER A 54 8.55 0.35 -3.75
C SER A 54 7.94 1.15 -2.59
N LEU A 55 6.92 1.97 -2.84
CA LEU A 55 6.35 2.89 -1.86
C LEU A 55 4.86 2.69 -1.63
N GLN A 56 4.45 2.86 -0.38
CA GLN A 56 3.07 3.14 -0.02
C GLN A 56 2.86 4.65 0.07
N HIS A 57 1.63 5.09 -0.20
CA HIS A 57 1.26 6.49 -0.06
C HIS A 57 -0.12 6.60 0.58
N GLY A 58 -0.29 7.65 1.36
CA GLY A 58 -1.53 7.99 2.03
C GLY A 58 -1.63 9.50 2.18
N ARG A 59 -2.76 9.94 2.72
CA ARG A 59 -2.92 11.32 3.19
C ARG A 59 -3.60 11.30 4.55
N PRO A 60 -3.26 12.22 5.45
CA PRO A 60 -4.05 12.43 6.65
C PRO A 60 -5.46 12.94 6.28
N ALA A 61 -6.37 12.89 7.26
CA ALA A 61 -7.64 13.59 7.16
C ALA A 61 -7.39 15.10 6.96
N PHE A 62 -8.23 15.74 6.14
CA PHE A 62 -8.16 17.18 5.86
C PHE A 62 -9.55 17.78 5.93
N ASP A 63 -9.64 19.09 6.14
CA ASP A 63 -10.93 19.78 6.18
C ASP A 63 -11.60 19.74 4.80
N LEU A 64 -12.79 19.16 4.74
CA LEU A 64 -13.56 19.04 3.50
C LEU A 64 -14.10 20.38 2.99
N ALA A 65 -14.04 21.44 3.81
CA ALA A 65 -14.34 22.80 3.37
C ALA A 65 -13.21 23.41 2.51
N GLU A 66 -12.00 22.86 2.58
CA GLU A 66 -10.87 23.31 1.77
C GLU A 66 -10.91 22.73 0.34
N SER A 67 -10.53 23.54 -0.64
CA SER A 67 -10.43 23.08 -2.03
C SER A 67 -9.06 22.48 -2.30
N ARG A 68 -9.04 21.23 -2.77
CA ARG A 68 -7.83 20.51 -3.17
C ARG A 68 -8.08 19.72 -4.43
N THR A 69 -7.33 20.02 -5.50
CA THR A 69 -7.41 19.30 -6.78
C THR A 69 -6.03 18.83 -7.20
N LEU A 70 -5.90 17.54 -7.51
CA LEU A 70 -4.68 16.94 -8.04
C LEU A 70 -5.04 16.13 -9.28
N GLN A 71 -4.10 16.05 -10.20
CA GLN A 71 -4.17 15.15 -11.35
C GLN A 71 -3.11 14.08 -11.19
N ARG A 72 -3.49 12.82 -11.45
CA ARG A 72 -2.58 11.68 -11.38
C ARG A 72 -2.58 10.95 -12.71
N VAL A 73 -1.39 10.66 -13.20
CA VAL A 73 -1.16 9.73 -14.31
C VAL A 73 -0.39 8.55 -13.75
N THR A 74 -0.81 7.33 -14.08
CA THR A 74 -0.15 6.09 -13.67
C THR A 74 0.53 5.48 -14.88
N LEU A 75 1.79 5.09 -14.71
CA LEU A 75 2.55 4.32 -15.69
C LEU A 75 2.65 2.89 -15.17
N GLY A 76 2.44 1.91 -16.04
CA GLY A 76 2.52 0.49 -15.70
C GLY A 76 3.24 -0.26 -16.79
N GLU A 77 4.31 -0.96 -16.41
CA GLU A 77 5.07 -1.87 -17.28
C GLU A 77 4.84 -3.33 -16.88
N TYR A 78 4.59 -3.58 -15.59
CA TYR A 78 4.44 -4.92 -15.02
C TYR A 78 3.02 -5.19 -14.56
N THR A 79 2.59 -6.43 -14.71
CA THR A 79 1.38 -6.99 -14.11
C THR A 79 1.67 -7.52 -12.70
N PRO A 80 0.65 -7.64 -11.82
CA PRO A 80 0.83 -8.26 -10.51
C PRO A 80 1.43 -9.68 -10.56
N ALA A 81 1.06 -10.49 -11.57
CA ALA A 81 1.58 -11.84 -11.74
C ALA A 81 3.07 -11.87 -12.09
N GLU A 82 3.60 -10.84 -12.76
CA GLU A 82 5.04 -10.71 -13.04
C GLU A 82 5.82 -10.24 -11.81
N LEU A 83 5.17 -9.55 -10.87
CA LEU A 83 5.79 -8.99 -9.67
C LEU A 83 5.74 -9.93 -8.46
N VAL A 84 4.79 -10.86 -8.43
CA VAL A 84 4.53 -11.76 -7.31
C VAL A 84 4.56 -13.20 -7.79
N GLU A 85 5.62 -13.91 -7.41
CA GLU A 85 5.78 -15.33 -7.72
C GLU A 85 4.61 -16.15 -7.16
N GLY A 86 3.99 -16.96 -8.02
CA GLY A 86 2.89 -17.85 -7.63
C GLY A 86 1.55 -17.15 -7.36
N LEU A 87 1.38 -15.88 -7.78
CA LEU A 87 0.15 -15.13 -7.51
C LEU A 87 -1.09 -15.80 -8.10
N ASP A 88 -0.99 -16.35 -9.31
CA ASP A 88 -2.12 -17.02 -9.97
C ASP A 88 -2.60 -18.26 -9.20
N GLU A 89 -1.68 -19.01 -8.60
CA GLU A 89 -1.97 -20.16 -7.75
C GLU A 89 -2.63 -19.71 -6.43
N LEU A 90 -2.12 -18.65 -5.82
CA LEU A 90 -2.68 -18.08 -4.59
C LEU A 90 -4.11 -17.57 -4.78
N LEU A 91 -4.40 -16.89 -5.90
CA LEU A 91 -5.73 -16.37 -6.22
C LEU A 91 -6.74 -17.48 -6.55
N LYS A 92 -6.28 -18.63 -7.08
CA LYS A 92 -7.15 -19.79 -7.33
C LYS A 92 -7.56 -20.50 -6.02
N GLY A 93 -6.76 -20.38 -4.96
CA GLY A 93 -6.99 -21.06 -3.69
C GLY A 93 -7.89 -20.32 -2.69
N SER A 94 -8.34 -19.09 -2.98
CA SER A 94 -9.12 -18.26 -2.05
C SER A 94 -10.64 -18.30 -2.29
N ALA A 95 -11.13 -19.28 -3.06
CA ALA A 95 -12.53 -19.35 -3.49
C ALA A 95 -13.46 -20.19 -2.57
N ASP A 96 -12.97 -20.60 -1.39
CA ASP A 96 -13.74 -21.37 -0.40
C ASP A 96 -14.06 -20.54 0.85
#